data_AF-A0A971M2K3-F1
#
_entry.id   AF-A0A971M2K3-F1
#
_cell.length_a   1.000
_cell.length_b   1.000
_cell.length_c   1.000
_cell.angle_alpha   90.00
_cell.angle_beta   90.00
_cell.angle_gamma   90.00
#
_symmetry.space_group_name_H-M   'P 1'
#
loop_
_entity.id
_entity.type
_entity.pdbx_description
1 polymer ?
#
loop_
_entity_poly.entity_id
_entity_poly.type
_entity_poly.pdbx_seq_one_letter_code
_entity_poly.pdbx_strand_id
1 'polypeptide(L)'
;MVVGIGALLLTHLFYPFTPAMGVPYEDAPAIAKIIGERIIETEVKSYQDLVFLVKEGKIMYERSIVIAAYALCGFAHVPSLAVFAGGTAGISFRNGQKTSPFSGYGPSSPQASPVLLPAR
;
A
#
# COMPACT_ATOMS: atom_id res chain seq x y z
N MET A 1 8.47 -20.12 3.56
CA MET A 1 8.14 -21.04 2.45
C MET A 1 6.96 -20.56 1.61
N VAL A 2 5.83 -20.16 2.22
CA VAL A 2 4.65 -19.64 1.49
C VAL A 2 4.94 -18.36 0.68
N VAL A 3 5.74 -17.44 1.24
CA VAL A 3 6.09 -16.17 0.58
C VAL A 3 6.87 -16.35 -0.72
N GLY A 4 7.83 -17.29 -0.74
CA GLY A 4 8.64 -17.58 -1.93
C GLY A 4 7.85 -18.21 -3.08
N ILE A 5 6.81 -19.00 -2.79
CA ILE A 5 5.96 -19.60 -3.82
C ILE A 5 5.00 -18.55 -4.41
N GLY A 6 4.43 -17.69 -3.56
CA GLY A 6 3.56 -16.60 -3.99
C GLY A 6 4.28 -15.60 -4.90
N ALA A 7 5.54 -15.28 -4.58
CA ALA A 7 6.39 -14.44 -5.41
C ALA A 7 6.58 -14.99 -6.83
N LEU A 8 6.81 -16.31 -6.97
CA LEU A 8 7.02 -16.94 -8.28
C LEU A 8 5.75 -16.94 -9.14
N LEU A 9 4.58 -17.16 -8.53
CA LEU A 9 3.30 -17.10 -9.24
C LEU A 9 3.02 -15.67 -9.75
N LEU A 10 3.24 -14.67 -8.91
CA LEU A 10 3.09 -13.27 -9.29
C LEU A 10 4.12 -12.85 -10.33
N THR A 11 5.36 -13.36 -10.24
CA THR A 11 6.39 -13.12 -11.27
C THR A 11 5.88 -13.54 -12.65
N HIS A 12 5.28 -14.74 -12.76
CA HIS A 12 4.75 -15.22 -14.04
C HIS A 12 3.57 -14.38 -14.54
N LEU A 13 2.73 -13.90 -13.62
CA LEU A 13 1.60 -13.04 -13.94
C LEU A 13 2.02 -11.63 -14.40
N PHE A 14 3.07 -11.07 -13.79
CA PHE A 14 3.59 -9.73 -14.09
C PHE A 14 4.68 -9.72 -15.17
N TYR A 15 5.21 -10.89 -15.56
CA TYR A 15 6.17 -11.03 -16.64
C TYR A 15 5.73 -10.41 -17.98
N PRO A 16 4.48 -10.50 -18.46
CA PRO A 16 4.07 -9.80 -19.68
C PRO A 16 3.97 -8.28 -19.51
N PHE A 17 3.79 -7.79 -18.28
CA PHE A 17 3.67 -6.36 -18.00
C PHE A 17 5.02 -5.64 -17.92
N THR A 18 6.09 -6.33 -17.53
CA THR A 18 7.43 -5.72 -17.46
C THR A 18 7.98 -5.23 -18.80
N PRO A 19 7.98 -6.01 -19.89
CA PRO A 19 8.39 -5.49 -21.19
C PRO A 19 7.43 -4.43 -21.73
N ALA A 20 6.13 -4.48 -21.36
CA ALA A 20 5.18 -3.42 -21.71
C ALA A 20 5.50 -2.07 -21.06
N MET A 21 6.13 -2.05 -19.88
CA MET A 21 6.65 -0.83 -19.24
C MET A 21 7.97 -0.32 -19.85
N GLY A 22 8.52 -1.00 -20.85
CA GLY A 22 9.76 -0.62 -21.54
C GLY A 22 11.03 -1.20 -20.92
N VAL A 23 10.92 -2.25 -20.12
CA VAL A 23 12.05 -3.03 -19.61
C VAL A 23 12.56 -3.98 -20.72
N PRO A 24 13.88 -4.04 -20.98
CA PRO A 24 14.46 -4.98 -21.93
C PRO A 24 14.28 -6.44 -21.49
N TYR A 25 14.19 -7.37 -22.46
CA TYR A 25 13.86 -8.77 -22.18
C TYR A 25 14.89 -9.49 -21.31
N GLU A 26 16.16 -9.06 -21.31
CA GLU A 26 17.21 -9.65 -20.45
C GLU A 26 16.94 -9.38 -18.96
N ASP A 27 16.44 -8.19 -18.62
CA ASP A 27 16.19 -7.76 -17.22
C ASP A 27 14.73 -8.00 -16.78
N ALA A 28 13.83 -8.25 -17.74
CA ALA A 28 12.40 -8.49 -17.51
C ALA A 28 12.08 -9.54 -16.43
N PRO A 29 12.73 -10.73 -16.37
CA PRO A 29 12.40 -11.73 -15.36
C PRO A 29 12.82 -11.28 -13.94
N ALA A 30 13.97 -10.61 -13.81
CA ALA A 30 14.45 -10.09 -12.54
C ALA A 30 13.52 -9.00 -12.00
N ILE A 31 13.13 -8.05 -12.86
CA ILE A 31 12.23 -6.97 -12.48
C ILE A 31 10.81 -7.46 -12.19
N ALA A 32 10.31 -8.43 -12.97
CA ALA A 32 8.98 -9.01 -12.74
C ALA A 32 8.89 -9.68 -11.37
N LYS A 33 9.99 -10.32 -10.92
CA LYS A 33 10.06 -10.92 -9.59
C LYS A 33 9.93 -9.89 -8.49
N ILE A 34 10.70 -8.81 -8.55
CA ILE A 34 10.68 -7.74 -7.54
C ILE A 34 9.29 -7.06 -7.51
N ILE A 35 8.70 -6.82 -8.68
CA ILE A 35 7.34 -6.23 -8.80
C ILE A 35 6.28 -7.18 -8.23
N GLY A 36 6.42 -8.49 -8.40
CA GLY A 36 5.51 -9.47 -7.79
C GLY A 36 5.67 -9.56 -6.28
N GLU A 37 6.91 -9.58 -5.78
CA GLU A 37 7.22 -9.67 -4.34
C GLU A 37 6.61 -8.51 -3.54
N ARG A 38 6.60 -7.30 -4.10
CA ARG A 38 6.08 -6.12 -3.41
C ARG A 38 4.60 -6.22 -3.02
N ILE A 39 3.80 -7.00 -3.77
CA ILE A 39 2.34 -7.09 -3.57
C ILE A 39 2.02 -7.84 -2.27
N ILE A 40 2.80 -8.88 -1.97
CA ILE A 40 2.62 -9.74 -0.80
C ILE A 40 3.37 -9.17 0.42
N GLU A 41 4.58 -8.66 0.20
CA GLU A 41 5.42 -8.15 1.27
C GLU A 41 5.20 -6.66 1.53
N THR A 42 6.16 -5.81 1.15
CA THR A 42 6.15 -4.35 1.26
C THR A 42 7.16 -3.76 0.28
N GLU A 43 7.06 -2.48 -0.06
CA GLU A 43 8.02 -1.84 -0.96
C GLU A 43 9.45 -1.83 -0.39
N VAL A 44 9.61 -1.72 0.93
CA VAL A 44 10.93 -1.62 1.58
C VAL A 44 11.78 -2.86 1.33
N LYS A 45 11.20 -4.06 1.42
CA LYS A 45 11.92 -5.30 1.10
C LYS A 45 12.28 -5.35 -0.38
N SER A 46 11.35 -5.03 -1.26
CA SER A 46 11.57 -5.06 -2.70
C SER A 46 12.68 -4.10 -3.14
N TYR A 47 12.80 -2.92 -2.51
CA TYR A 47 13.92 -2.02 -2.74
C TYR A 47 15.27 -2.61 -2.30
N GLN A 48 15.31 -3.34 -1.17
CA GLN A 48 16.54 -4.04 -0.76
C GLN A 48 16.94 -5.09 -1.79
N ASP A 49 15.97 -5.87 -2.28
CA ASP A 49 16.23 -6.92 -3.28
C ASP A 49 16.67 -6.33 -4.63
N LEU A 50 16.13 -5.17 -5.02
CA LEU A 50 16.63 -4.42 -6.18
C LEU A 50 18.10 -4.01 -5.99
N VAL A 51 18.47 -3.46 -4.83
CA VAL A 51 19.86 -3.08 -4.54
C VAL A 51 20.79 -4.30 -4.56
N PHE A 52 20.36 -5.45 -4.05
CA PHE A 52 21.13 -6.69 -4.13
C PHE A 52 21.37 -7.12 -5.58
N LEU A 53 20.34 -7.10 -6.43
CA LEU A 53 20.44 -7.48 -7.84
C LEU A 53 21.36 -6.53 -8.64
N VAL A 54 21.32 -5.23 -8.32
CA VAL A 54 22.24 -4.24 -8.91
C VAL A 54 23.69 -4.51 -8.47
N LYS A 55 23.92 -4.79 -7.17
CA LYS A 55 25.27 -5.10 -6.66
C LYS A 55 25.86 -6.39 -7.23
N GLU A 56 25.01 -7.38 -7.49
CA GLU A 56 25.42 -8.65 -8.11
C GLU A 56 25.64 -8.54 -9.64
N GLY A 57 25.37 -7.38 -10.25
CA GLY A 57 25.51 -7.19 -11.69
C GLY A 57 24.50 -8.00 -12.51
N LYS A 58 23.35 -8.36 -11.91
CA LYS A 58 22.29 -9.14 -12.57
C LYS A 58 21.36 -8.30 -13.45
N ILE A 59 21.46 -6.98 -13.37
CA ILE A 59 20.73 -6.04 -14.24
C ILE A 59 21.72 -5.47 -15.24
N MET A 60 21.46 -5.70 -16.53
CA MET A 60 22.34 -5.31 -17.62
C MET A 60 22.21 -3.83 -17.98
N TYR A 61 20.99 -3.27 -17.91
CA TYR A 61 20.73 -1.91 -18.33
C TYR A 61 20.36 -1.00 -17.15
N GLU A 62 21.03 0.14 -17.05
CA GLU A 62 20.74 1.15 -16.02
C GLU A 62 19.31 1.71 -16.14
N ARG A 63 18.79 1.80 -17.37
CA ARG A 63 17.40 2.18 -17.64
C ARG A 63 16.40 1.28 -16.91
N SER A 64 16.69 -0.03 -16.84
CA SER A 64 15.85 -1.02 -16.17
C SER A 64 15.74 -0.74 -14.68
N ILE A 65 16.83 -0.27 -14.05
CA ILE A 65 16.87 0.12 -12.63
C ILE A 65 15.94 1.30 -12.38
N VAL A 66 15.99 2.32 -13.23
CA VAL A 66 15.13 3.51 -13.11
C VAL A 66 13.67 3.14 -13.27
N ILE A 67 13.33 2.32 -14.28
CA ILE A 67 11.95 1.85 -14.48
C ILE A 67 11.48 1.02 -13.29
N ALA A 68 12.31 0.13 -12.76
CA ALA A 68 11.99 -0.66 -11.57
C ALA A 68 11.77 0.23 -10.34
N ALA A 69 12.61 1.24 -10.12
CA ALA A 69 12.46 2.19 -9.02
C ALA A 69 11.13 2.98 -9.12
N TYR A 70 10.78 3.46 -10.32
CA TYR A 70 9.47 4.09 -10.53
C TYR A 70 8.32 3.11 -10.34
N ALA A 71 8.45 1.89 -10.86
CA ALA A 71 7.43 0.87 -10.69
C ALA A 71 7.21 0.55 -9.21
N LEU A 72 8.27 0.52 -8.40
CA LEU A 72 8.23 0.27 -6.95
C LEU A 72 7.79 1.47 -6.12
N CYS A 73 7.75 2.67 -6.71
CA CYS A 73 7.31 3.88 -6.02
C CYS A 73 5.79 3.83 -5.80
N GLY A 74 5.37 3.42 -4.60
CA GLY A 74 3.98 3.46 -4.18
C GLY A 74 3.63 2.39 -3.16
N PHE A 75 2.72 2.73 -2.24
CA PHE A 75 2.18 1.83 -1.21
C PHE A 75 1.10 0.89 -1.76
N ALA A 76 1.26 0.36 -2.97
CA ALA A 76 0.30 -0.53 -3.61
C ALA A 76 0.55 -2.00 -3.20
N HIS A 77 0.30 -2.31 -1.94
CA HIS A 77 0.47 -3.64 -1.36
C HIS A 77 -0.69 -4.01 -0.41
N VAL A 78 -0.90 -5.29 -0.14
CA VAL A 78 -2.05 -5.79 0.64
C VAL A 78 -2.19 -5.11 2.03
N PRO A 79 -1.11 -4.95 2.83
CA PRO A 79 -1.17 -4.17 4.07
C PRO A 79 -1.71 -2.73 3.94
N SER A 80 -1.41 -2.03 2.85
CA SER A 80 -1.86 -0.65 2.62
C SER A 80 -3.38 -0.56 2.46
N LEU A 81 -4.01 -1.58 1.87
CA LEU A 81 -5.46 -1.66 1.77
C LEU A 81 -6.11 -1.68 3.16
N ALA A 82 -5.52 -2.40 4.11
CA ALA A 82 -6.01 -2.43 5.49
C ALA A 82 -5.85 -1.06 6.17
N VAL A 83 -4.76 -0.34 5.91
CA VAL A 83 -4.53 1.02 6.44
C VAL A 83 -5.58 1.98 5.88
N PHE A 84 -5.85 1.95 4.57
CA PHE A 84 -6.88 2.80 3.95
C PHE A 84 -8.29 2.48 4.45
N ALA A 85 -8.64 1.20 4.57
CA ALA A 85 -9.93 0.77 5.13
C ALA A 85 -10.07 1.21 6.60
N GLY A 86 -9.03 1.04 7.42
CA GLY A 86 -9.02 1.48 8.81
C GLY A 86 -9.13 3.01 8.94
N GLY A 87 -8.41 3.77 8.11
CA GLY A 87 -8.46 5.23 8.10
C GLY A 87 -9.84 5.77 7.72
N THR A 88 -10.43 5.25 6.64
CA THR A 88 -11.77 5.67 6.19
C THR A 88 -12.88 5.26 7.17
N ALA A 89 -12.77 4.08 7.78
CA ALA A 89 -13.66 3.64 8.86
C ALA A 89 -13.55 4.56 10.08
N GLY A 90 -12.35 4.93 10.50
CA GLY A 90 -12.13 5.87 11.60
C GLY A 90 -12.73 7.25 11.36
N ILE A 91 -12.59 7.79 10.14
CA ILE A 91 -13.17 9.08 9.75
C ILE A 91 -14.71 9.01 9.72
N SER A 92 -15.27 7.94 9.16
CA SER A 92 -16.73 7.77 9.03
C SER A 92 -17.40 7.47 10.38
N PHE A 93 -16.79 6.65 11.22
CA PHE A 93 -17.30 6.31 12.55
C PHE A 93 -17.40 7.53 13.47
N ARG A 94 -16.46 8.48 13.35
CA ARG A 94 -16.51 9.74 14.13
C ARG A 94 -17.74 10.59 13.81
N ASN A 95 -18.29 10.48 12.60
CA ASN A 95 -19.52 11.18 12.21
C ASN A 95 -20.81 10.38 12.54
N GLY A 96 -20.76 9.04 12.56
CA GLY A 96 -21.91 8.19 12.90
C GLY A 96 -22.34 8.25 14.38
N GLN A 97 -21.48 8.75 15.27
CA GLN A 97 -21.82 9.00 16.68
C GLN A 97 -22.68 10.25 16.90
N LYS A 98 -22.86 11.12 15.89
CA LYS A 98 -23.79 12.26 15.98
C LYS A 98 -25.21 11.93 15.51
N THR A 99 -25.45 10.74 14.96
CA THR A 99 -26.73 10.39 14.32
C THR A 99 -27.25 9.02 14.71
N SER A 100 -26.78 8.41 15.81
CA SER A 100 -27.57 7.32 16.38
C SER A 100 -28.88 7.93 16.90
N PRO A 101 -30.07 7.45 16.48
CA PRO A 101 -31.35 7.92 17.01
C PRO A 101 -31.49 7.64 18.52
N PHE A 102 -30.49 6.97 19.11
CA PHE A 102 -30.39 6.59 20.52
C PHE A 102 -29.32 7.36 21.31
N SER A 103 -28.60 8.32 20.70
CA SER A 103 -27.64 9.18 21.43
C SER A 103 -28.32 10.11 22.45
N GLY A 104 -29.66 10.17 22.46
CA GLY A 104 -30.47 10.89 23.45
C GLY A 104 -31.00 10.03 24.62
N TYR A 105 -30.70 8.73 24.65
CA TYR A 105 -31.20 7.78 25.68
C TYR A 105 -30.07 7.11 26.48
N GLY A 106 -28.92 7.78 26.63
CA GLY A 106 -27.98 7.46 27.71
C GLY A 106 -28.47 8.07 29.03
N PRO A 107 -28.27 7.44 30.20
CA PRO A 107 -28.65 8.02 31.48
C PRO A 107 -27.98 9.38 31.61
N SER A 108 -28.81 10.41 31.71
CA SER A 108 -28.46 11.82 31.87
C SER A 108 -27.23 12.00 32.74
N SER A 109 -26.09 12.32 32.13
CA SER A 109 -24.97 12.96 32.82
C SER A 109 -25.26 14.47 32.85
N PRO A 110 -25.61 15.04 34.00
CA PRO A 110 -25.96 16.45 34.11
C PRO A 110 -24.69 17.31 34.10
N GLN A 111 -24.04 17.50 32.95
CA GLN A 111 -22.96 18.49 32.78
C GLN A 111 -22.94 19.09 31.36
N ALA A 112 -24.11 19.45 30.84
CA ALA A 112 -24.22 20.46 29.80
C ALA A 112 -24.65 21.77 30.48
N SER A 113 -23.67 22.55 30.93
CA SER A 113 -23.89 23.98 31.17
C SER A 113 -23.67 24.69 29.84
N PRO A 114 -24.72 25.12 29.11
CA PRO A 114 -24.50 26.02 28.00
C PRO A 114 -24.18 27.39 28.60
N VAL A 115 -22.97 27.87 28.31
CA VAL A 115 -22.67 29.29 28.33
C VAL A 115 -23.71 29.96 27.43
N LEU A 116 -24.68 30.57 28.11
CA LEU A 116 -25.79 31.32 27.57
C LEU A 116 -25.22 32.65 27.03
N LEU A 117 -24.85 32.67 25.75
CA LEU A 117 -24.84 33.90 24.97
C LEU A 117 -26.27 34.15 24.49
N PRO A 118 -26.84 35.32 24.81
CA PRO A 118 -27.65 36.00 23.82
C PRO A 118 -27.19 37.44 23.65
N ALA A 119 -27.13 37.82 22.37
CA ALA A 119 -27.01 39.15 21.83
C ALA A 119 -27.67 40.26 22.68
N ARG A 120 -26.87 41.10 23.33
CA ARG A 120 -27.07 42.55 23.42
C ARG A 120 -25.80 43.25 23.87
#